data_AF-A0A2V8TKZ7-F1
#
_entry.id   AF-A0A2V8TKZ7-F1
#
_cell.length_a   1.000
_cell.length_b   1.000
_cell.length_c   1.000
_cell.angle_alpha   90.00
_cell.angle_beta   90.00
_cell.angle_gamma   90.00
#
_symmetry.space_group_name_H-M   'P 1'
#
loop_
_entity.id
_entity.type
_entity.pdbx_description
1 polymer ?
#
loop_
_entity_poly.entity_id
_entity_poly.type
_entity_poly.pdbx_seq_one_letter_code
_entity_poly.pdbx_strand_id
1 'polypeptide(L)'
;MSDPVDGRFILIKTTDGGATWKEFPNGTLSPALEGEAAFAASGACIAVKGKSNVWFGTGGAATARVFRSTDGGMTWKVASTPIIAGNASSGVFSIAFKDARNGVIVGGDYKKENEASDNVATTTDGGATWTLAKGPLPSG
;
A
#
# COMPACT_ATOMS: atom_id res chain seq x y z
N MET A 1 2.75 7.20 -8.39
CA MET A 1 3.60 6.83 -7.24
C MET A 1 4.87 6.23 -7.80
N SER A 2 6.04 6.54 -7.22
CA SER A 2 7.30 5.87 -7.54
C SER A 2 7.89 5.20 -6.31
N ASP A 3 8.94 4.41 -6.53
CA ASP A 3 9.85 3.99 -5.46
C ASP A 3 10.52 5.18 -4.76
N PRO A 4 11.08 4.99 -3.57
CA PRO A 4 11.68 6.08 -2.81
C PRO A 4 12.87 6.72 -3.52
N VAL A 5 12.89 8.04 -3.55
CA VAL A 5 14.06 8.87 -3.91
C VAL A 5 14.44 9.66 -2.67
N ASP A 6 15.73 9.65 -2.31
CA ASP A 6 16.23 10.26 -1.07
C ASP A 6 15.42 9.84 0.19
N GLY A 7 15.05 8.55 0.24
CA GLY A 7 14.32 7.95 1.35
C GLY A 7 12.83 8.31 1.41
N ARG A 8 12.23 8.83 0.34
CA ARG A 8 10.80 9.21 0.31
C ARG A 8 10.09 8.75 -0.96
N PHE A 9 8.91 8.16 -0.79
CA PHE A 9 8.00 7.88 -1.89
C PHE A 9 7.53 9.18 -2.54
N ILE A 10 7.52 9.23 -3.87
CA ILE A 10 6.99 10.37 -4.63
C ILE A 10 5.56 10.06 -5.07
N LEU A 11 4.64 10.99 -4.75
CA LEU A 11 3.25 10.95 -5.18
C LEU A 11 2.93 12.16 -6.05
N ILE A 12 2.31 11.89 -7.20
CA ILE A 12 1.79 12.91 -8.11
C ILE A 12 0.27 12.77 -8.23
N LYS A 13 -0.42 13.89 -8.37
CA LYS A 13 -1.88 14.00 -8.46
C LYS A 13 -2.27 14.77 -9.71
N THR A 14 -3.38 14.34 -10.30
CA THR A 14 -4.15 15.13 -11.24
C THR A 14 -5.52 15.48 -10.65
N THR A 15 -6.06 16.64 -11.05
CA THR A 15 -7.44 17.06 -10.77
C THR A 15 -8.23 17.36 -12.04
N ASP A 16 -7.62 17.13 -13.22
CA ASP A 16 -8.14 17.51 -14.54
C ASP A 16 -8.16 16.31 -15.51
N GLY A 17 -8.36 15.12 -14.97
CA GLY A 17 -8.46 13.89 -15.78
C GLY A 17 -7.13 13.42 -16.36
N GLY A 18 -6.00 13.87 -15.82
CA GLY A 18 -4.66 13.49 -16.24
C GLY A 18 -3.99 14.45 -17.23
N ALA A 19 -4.62 15.58 -17.54
CA ALA A 19 -4.05 16.60 -18.41
C ALA A 19 -2.83 17.29 -17.77
N THR A 20 -2.90 17.55 -16.46
CA THR A 20 -1.75 18.05 -15.68
C THR A 20 -1.55 17.23 -14.41
N TRP A 21 -0.29 17.15 -14.00
CA TRP A 21 0.17 16.43 -12.83
C TRP A 21 1.01 17.34 -11.95
N LYS A 22 0.75 17.28 -10.64
CA LYS A 22 1.51 18.01 -9.63
C LYS A 22 1.97 17.05 -8.57
N GLU A 23 3.20 17.20 -8.11
CA GLU A 23 3.65 16.52 -6.90
C GLU A 23 2.81 16.97 -5.71
N PHE A 24 2.50 16.01 -4.83
CA PHE A 24 1.95 16.36 -3.52
C PHE A 24 3.00 17.14 -2.72
N PRO A 25 2.59 18.12 -1.89
CA PRO A 25 3.51 18.79 -0.98
C PRO A 25 4.16 17.73 -0.07
N ASN A 26 5.43 17.47 -0.30
CA ASN A 26 6.22 16.47 0.43
C ASN A 26 6.53 16.97 1.84
N GLY A 27 5.55 16.89 2.75
CA GLY A 27 5.71 17.29 4.15
C GLY A 27 5.23 16.26 5.19
N THR A 28 4.44 15.27 4.80
CA THR A 28 3.69 14.44 5.78
C THR A 28 3.83 12.93 5.57
N LEU A 29 4.46 12.49 4.47
CA LEU A 29 4.80 11.08 4.28
C LEU A 29 5.92 10.67 5.23
N SER A 30 5.71 9.57 5.96
CA SER A 30 6.80 8.95 6.72
C SER A 30 7.91 8.50 5.78
N PRO A 31 9.19 8.59 6.21
CA PRO A 31 10.31 8.07 5.42
C PRO A 31 10.14 6.59 5.06
N ALA A 32 10.68 6.21 3.91
CA ALA A 32 10.83 4.83 3.52
C ALA A 32 11.78 4.11 4.49
N LEU A 33 11.51 2.83 4.75
CA LEU A 33 12.47 1.95 5.40
C LEU A 33 13.59 1.61 4.42
N GLU A 34 14.72 1.14 4.94
CA GLU A 34 15.80 0.59 4.11
C GLU A 34 15.26 -0.57 3.25
N GLY A 35 15.50 -0.49 1.93
CA GLY A 35 15.02 -1.47 0.95
C GLY A 35 13.52 -1.39 0.63
N GLU A 36 12.77 -0.45 1.22
CA GLU A 36 11.33 -0.37 0.98
C GLU A 36 11.02 0.15 -0.43
N ALA A 37 10.09 -0.50 -1.11
CA ALA A 37 9.69 -0.20 -2.46
C ALA A 37 8.17 -0.34 -2.62
N ALA A 38 7.66 0.21 -3.73
CA ALA A 38 6.28 0.01 -4.15
C ALA A 38 6.25 -0.94 -5.35
N PHE A 39 5.59 -2.08 -5.21
CA PHE A 39 5.56 -3.06 -6.30
C PHE A 39 4.79 -2.53 -7.52
N ALA A 40 5.38 -2.70 -8.70
CA ALA A 40 4.77 -2.35 -9.99
C ALA A 40 3.66 -3.34 -10.38
N ALA A 41 2.62 -3.45 -9.55
CA ALA A 41 1.51 -4.39 -9.68
C ALA A 41 0.40 -3.86 -10.60
N SER A 42 0.75 -3.34 -11.79
CA SER A 42 -0.21 -2.78 -12.76
C SER A 42 -1.17 -1.72 -12.17
N GLY A 43 -0.68 -0.96 -11.17
CA GLY A 43 -1.47 0.06 -10.47
C GLY A 43 -2.33 -0.47 -9.31
N ALA A 44 -2.38 -1.78 -9.07
CA ALA A 44 -3.17 -2.37 -7.98
C ALA A 44 -2.60 -2.07 -6.58
N CYS A 45 -1.36 -1.61 -6.48
CA CYS A 45 -0.70 -1.25 -5.22
C CYS A 45 -1.20 0.09 -4.63
N ILE A 46 -2.07 0.83 -5.34
CA ILE A 46 -2.69 2.08 -4.87
C ILE A 46 -4.21 2.04 -5.07
N ALA A 47 -4.95 2.55 -4.09
CA ALA A 47 -6.40 2.70 -4.15
C ALA A 47 -6.81 4.13 -3.80
N VAL A 48 -7.84 4.64 -4.50
CA VAL A 48 -8.46 5.94 -4.23
C VAL A 48 -9.96 5.75 -4.06
N LYS A 49 -10.55 6.32 -3.01
CA LYS A 49 -12.00 6.28 -2.77
C LYS A 49 -12.56 7.68 -2.48
N GLY A 50 -13.45 8.12 -3.35
CA GLY A 50 -14.02 9.46 -3.29
C GLY A 50 -12.96 10.52 -3.58
N LYS A 51 -13.13 11.72 -3.00
CA LYS A 51 -12.22 12.86 -3.24
C LYS A 51 -11.01 12.89 -2.29
N SER A 52 -11.06 12.13 -1.19
CA SER A 52 -10.14 12.35 -0.06
C SER A 52 -9.40 11.11 0.43
N ASN A 53 -9.88 9.89 0.17
CA ASN A 53 -9.21 8.72 0.70
C ASN A 53 -8.26 8.12 -0.32
N VAL A 54 -7.01 7.93 0.09
CA VAL A 54 -5.94 7.33 -0.72
C VAL A 54 -5.18 6.33 0.14
N TRP A 55 -4.86 5.16 -0.42
CA TRP A 55 -4.03 4.16 0.22
C TRP A 55 -3.01 3.61 -0.76
N PHE A 56 -1.81 3.28 -0.31
CA PHE A 56 -0.88 2.47 -1.09
C PHE A 56 -0.12 1.48 -0.20
N GLY A 57 0.16 0.32 -0.77
CA GLY A 57 0.93 -0.75 -0.12
C GLY A 57 2.39 -0.74 -0.53
N THR A 58 3.26 -1.19 0.37
CA THR A 58 4.71 -1.29 0.18
C THR A 58 5.25 -2.64 0.65
N GLY A 59 6.48 -2.93 0.25
CA GLY A 59 7.26 -4.08 0.72
C GLY A 59 8.73 -3.91 0.43
N GLY A 60 9.46 -5.01 0.28
CA GLY A 60 10.91 -5.01 0.02
C GLY A 60 11.79 -4.80 1.25
N ALA A 61 11.19 -4.34 2.36
CA ALA A 61 11.85 -4.05 3.62
C ALA A 61 11.52 -5.08 4.72
N ALA A 62 12.02 -4.82 5.93
CA ALA A 62 11.76 -5.61 7.14
C ALA A 62 10.25 -5.78 7.45
N THR A 63 9.40 -4.84 7.02
CA THR A 63 7.95 -4.89 7.21
C THR A 63 7.22 -4.43 5.96
N ALA A 64 6.11 -5.08 5.62
CA ALA A 64 5.17 -4.61 4.62
C ALA A 64 4.21 -3.58 5.25
N ARG A 65 4.07 -2.40 4.63
CA ARG A 65 3.30 -1.28 5.20
C ARG A 65 2.17 -0.84 4.27
N VAL A 66 1.17 -0.19 4.85
CA VAL A 66 0.17 0.58 4.12
C VAL A 66 0.23 2.01 4.58
N PHE A 67 0.36 2.92 3.62
CA PHE A 67 0.20 4.34 3.80
C PHE A 67 -1.23 4.74 3.49
N ARG A 68 -1.80 5.64 4.29
CA ARG A 68 -3.16 6.15 4.11
C ARG A 68 -3.24 7.65 4.27
N SER A 69 -4.13 8.26 3.50
CA SER A 69 -4.56 9.65 3.63
C SER A 69 -6.08 9.72 3.58
N THR A 70 -6.68 10.61 4.37
CA THR A 70 -8.14 10.86 4.41
C THR A 70 -8.50 12.28 3.97
N ASP A 71 -7.51 13.07 3.53
CA ASP A 71 -7.62 14.47 3.15
C ASP A 71 -7.11 14.73 1.72
N GLY A 72 -7.14 13.69 0.88
CA GLY A 72 -6.83 13.78 -0.54
C GLY A 72 -5.34 13.84 -0.84
N GLY A 73 -4.51 13.31 0.07
CA GLY A 73 -3.05 13.17 -0.03
C GLY A 73 -2.25 14.27 0.67
N MET A 74 -2.89 15.14 1.47
CA MET A 74 -2.20 16.25 2.15
C MET A 74 -1.49 15.78 3.43
N THR A 75 -2.11 14.89 4.21
CA THR A 75 -1.50 14.24 5.37
C THR A 75 -1.55 12.73 5.23
N TRP A 76 -0.52 12.06 5.78
CA TRP A 76 -0.36 10.62 5.69
C TRP A 76 -0.16 9.99 7.06
N LYS A 77 -0.68 8.78 7.21
CA LYS A 77 -0.40 7.86 8.31
C LYS A 77 0.06 6.54 7.73
N VAL A 78 0.94 5.84 8.44
CA VAL A 78 1.45 4.54 8.04
C VAL A 78 1.09 3.48 9.09
N ALA A 79 0.74 2.29 8.62
CA ALA A 79 0.50 1.12 9.46
C ALA A 79 1.31 -0.06 8.92
N SER A 80 1.96 -0.80 9.81
CA SER A 80 2.50 -2.12 9.46
C SER A 80 1.35 -3.09 9.21
N THR A 81 1.62 -4.07 8.36
CA THR A 81 0.66 -5.13 8.02
C THR A 81 1.21 -6.49 8.44
N PRO A 82 0.35 -7.50 8.59
CA PRO A 82 0.80 -8.85 8.86
C PRO A 82 1.15 -9.63 7.57
N ILE A 83 1.17 -8.98 6.40
CA ILE A 83 1.58 -9.62 5.14
C ILE A 83 3.06 -9.98 5.23
N ILE A 84 3.44 -11.14 4.66
CA ILE A 84 4.83 -11.61 4.57
C ILE A 84 5.75 -10.48 4.08
N ALA A 85 6.88 -10.31 4.78
CA ALA A 85 7.88 -9.29 4.54
C ALA A 85 9.28 -9.79 4.92
N GLY A 86 10.29 -8.93 4.81
CA GLY A 86 11.66 -9.20 5.26
C GLY A 86 12.67 -9.39 4.13
N ASN A 87 12.23 -9.35 2.88
CA ASN A 87 13.11 -9.42 1.71
C ASN A 87 12.57 -8.59 0.53
N ALA A 88 13.43 -8.38 -0.47
CA ALA A 88 13.16 -7.56 -1.66
C ALA A 88 11.98 -8.06 -2.53
N SER A 89 11.58 -9.32 -2.42
CA SER A 89 10.47 -9.91 -3.18
C SER A 89 9.17 -10.02 -2.41
N SER A 90 9.13 -9.53 -1.17
CA SER A 90 7.99 -9.70 -0.26
C SER A 90 7.26 -8.41 0.11
N GLY A 91 5.93 -8.47 0.24
CA GLY A 91 5.11 -7.41 0.82
C GLY A 91 3.72 -7.26 0.20
N VAL A 92 3.12 -6.07 0.31
CA VAL A 92 1.77 -5.80 -0.21
C VAL A 92 1.84 -5.54 -1.72
N PHE A 93 1.16 -6.39 -2.51
CA PHE A 93 1.13 -6.26 -3.96
C PHE A 93 -0.12 -5.54 -4.45
N SER A 94 -1.27 -5.77 -3.81
CA SER A 94 -2.54 -5.18 -4.24
C SER A 94 -3.39 -4.76 -3.04
N ILE A 95 -4.12 -3.67 -3.21
CA ILE A 95 -4.97 -3.06 -2.20
C ILE A 95 -6.30 -2.65 -2.81
N ALA A 96 -7.40 -2.93 -2.10
CA ALA A 96 -8.73 -2.55 -2.53
C ALA A 96 -9.59 -2.13 -1.34
N PHE A 97 -10.42 -1.11 -1.54
CA PHE A 97 -11.34 -0.59 -0.53
C PHE A 97 -12.77 -0.56 -1.06
N LYS A 98 -13.68 -1.23 -0.34
CA LYS A 98 -15.12 -1.19 -0.63
C LYS A 98 -15.67 0.21 -0.32
N ASP A 99 -15.27 0.75 0.83
CA ASP A 99 -15.65 2.06 1.35
C ASP A 99 -14.48 2.69 2.13
N ALA A 100 -14.69 3.81 2.82
CA ALA A 100 -13.62 4.51 3.53
C ALA A 100 -13.04 3.74 4.75
N ARG A 101 -13.71 2.67 5.19
CA ARG A 101 -13.34 1.91 6.39
C ARG A 101 -12.95 0.47 6.09
N ASN A 102 -13.61 -0.16 5.13
CA ASN A 102 -13.48 -1.59 4.85
C ASN A 102 -12.60 -1.83 3.63
N GLY A 103 -11.47 -2.50 3.85
CA GLY A 103 -10.48 -2.78 2.81
C GLY A 103 -9.81 -4.14 2.96
N VAL A 104 -9.18 -4.57 1.87
CA VAL A 104 -8.40 -5.80 1.77
C VAL A 104 -7.06 -5.48 1.12
N ILE A 105 -6.01 -6.13 1.61
CA ILE A 105 -4.70 -6.18 0.96
C ILE A 105 -4.36 -7.63 0.68
N VAL A 106 -3.65 -7.83 -0.42
CA VAL A 106 -3.06 -9.11 -0.78
C VAL A 106 -1.59 -8.91 -1.11
N GLY A 107 -0.79 -9.92 -0.80
CA GLY A 107 0.66 -9.88 -0.94
C GLY A 107 1.28 -11.24 -0.70
N GLY A 108 2.58 -11.26 -0.40
CA GLY A 108 3.33 -12.51 -0.23
C GLY A 108 4.76 -12.32 -0.66
N ASP A 109 5.41 -13.38 -1.14
CA ASP A 109 6.72 -13.33 -1.79
C ASP A 109 6.59 -13.90 -3.21
N TYR A 110 6.79 -13.06 -4.24
CA TYR A 110 6.59 -13.48 -5.62
C TYR A 110 7.64 -14.50 -6.12
N LYS A 111 8.73 -14.74 -5.36
CA LYS A 111 9.68 -15.82 -5.65
C LYS A 111 9.26 -17.16 -5.03
N LYS A 112 8.19 -17.15 -4.23
CA LYS A 112 7.65 -18.30 -3.51
C LYS A 112 6.15 -18.42 -3.79
N GLU A 113 5.78 -18.45 -5.07
CA GLU A 113 4.39 -18.44 -5.54
C GLU A 113 3.49 -19.54 -4.94
N ASN A 114 4.09 -20.67 -4.56
CA ASN A 114 3.37 -21.79 -3.94
C ASN A 114 3.13 -21.62 -2.42
N GLU A 115 3.71 -20.59 -1.79
CA GLU A 115 3.49 -20.28 -0.38
C GLU A 115 2.23 -19.39 -0.22
N ALA A 116 1.11 -20.01 0.17
CA ALA A 116 -0.18 -19.33 0.37
C ALA A 116 -0.50 -19.07 1.86
N SER A 117 0.51 -18.71 2.66
CA SER A 117 0.33 -18.31 4.07
C SER A 117 0.41 -16.79 4.22
N ASP A 118 -0.38 -16.22 5.13
CA ASP A 118 -0.31 -14.82 5.52
C ASP A 118 -0.32 -13.82 4.34
N ASN A 119 -1.03 -14.17 3.27
CA ASN A 119 -1.05 -13.48 1.99
C ASN A 119 -2.28 -12.56 1.80
N VAL A 120 -3.21 -12.56 2.76
CA VAL A 120 -4.42 -11.71 2.76
C VAL A 120 -4.64 -11.10 4.14
N ALA A 121 -4.86 -9.79 4.18
CA ALA A 121 -5.28 -9.09 5.40
C ALA A 121 -6.41 -8.10 5.11
N THR A 122 -7.20 -7.82 6.15
CA THR A 122 -8.37 -6.94 6.07
C THR A 122 -8.31 -5.85 7.12
N THR A 123 -9.06 -4.78 6.87
CA THR A 123 -9.23 -3.66 7.79
C THR A 123 -10.70 -3.23 7.83
N THR A 124 -11.15 -2.75 8.99
CA THR A 124 -12.49 -2.15 9.21
C THR A 124 -12.40 -0.72 9.77
N ASP A 125 -11.19 -0.15 9.84
CA ASP A 125 -10.88 1.17 10.39
C ASP A 125 -10.15 2.09 9.38
N GLY A 126 -10.28 1.77 8.09
CA GLY A 126 -9.71 2.57 7.00
C GLY A 126 -8.21 2.37 6.86
N GLY A 127 -7.70 1.19 7.21
CA GLY A 127 -6.27 0.83 7.12
C GLY A 127 -5.43 1.40 8.26
N ALA A 128 -6.04 1.76 9.40
CA ALA A 128 -5.29 2.12 10.59
C ALA A 128 -4.69 0.88 11.26
N THR A 129 -5.43 -0.24 11.21
CA THR A 129 -4.97 -1.57 11.63
C THR A 129 -5.34 -2.61 10.58
N TRP A 130 -4.56 -3.69 10.53
CA TRP A 130 -4.71 -4.79 9.58
C TRP A 130 -4.68 -6.12 10.31
N THR A 131 -5.64 -7.00 9.99
CA THR A 131 -5.75 -8.34 10.57
C THR A 131 -5.71 -9.38 9.45
N LEU A 132 -4.93 -10.44 9.63
CA LEU A 132 -4.90 -11.56 8.69
C LEU A 132 -6.31 -12.14 8.49
N ALA A 133 -6.67 -12.36 7.23
CA ALA A 133 -7.88 -13.08 6.92
C ALA A 133 -7.69 -14.55 7.30
N LYS A 134 -8.72 -15.15 7.92
CA LYS A 134 -8.76 -16.59 8.23
C LYS A 134 -9.76 -17.26 7.30
N GLY A 135 -9.41 -18.40 6.72
CA GLY A 135 -10.26 -19.16 5.81
C GLY A 135 -9.48 -19.78 4.65
N PRO A 136 -10.14 -20.38 3.65
CA PRO A 136 -9.46 -20.78 2.42
C PRO A 136 -8.87 -19.53 1.77
N LEU A 137 -7.54 -19.45 1.78
CA LEU A 137 -6.80 -18.36 1.16
C LEU A 137 -6.73 -18.59 -0.36
N PRO A 138 -6.68 -17.52 -1.17
CA PRO A 138 -6.37 -17.67 -2.58
C PRO A 138 -5.03 -18.39 -2.73
N SER A 139 -5.00 -19.46 -3.52
CA SER A 139 -3.78 -20.04 -4.07
C SER A 139 -3.62 -19.53 -5.50
N GLY A 140 -2.39 -19.17 -5.87
CA GLY A 140 -2.00 -18.87 -7.25
C GLY A 140 -1.85 -20.14 -8.06
#